data_AF-A0A2N5XB00-F1
#
_entry.id   AF-A0A2N5XB00-F1
#
_cell.length_a   1.000
_cell.length_b   1.000
_cell.length_c   1.000
_cell.angle_alpha   90.00
_cell.angle_beta   90.00
_cell.angle_gamma   90.00
#
_symmetry.space_group_name_H-M   'P 1'
#
loop_
_entity.id
_entity.type
_entity.pdbx_description
1 polymer ?
#
loop_
_entity_poly.entity_id
_entity_poly.type
_entity_poly.pdbx_seq_one_letter_code
_entity_poly.pdbx_strand_id
1 'polypeptide(L)'
;MDDRLRAVCDLMVPTVREMAGLHEYDGRVQDLSPEGVRLGLAALERARRHGDRQENAHDEAHLAVFEESLRVQYGELELHRRDPYLHLSNLELTTYDREYAPAPERAAARARHLAAWPDAVDAAVASLDRL
;
A
#
# COMPACT_ATOMS: atom_id res chain seq x y z
N MET A 1 -7.32 12.58 -6.52
CA MET A 1 -6.34 12.48 -5.42
C MET A 1 -5.08 13.16 -5.91
N ASP A 2 -4.46 14.02 -5.09
CA ASP A 2 -3.17 14.63 -5.43
C ASP A 2 -2.02 13.61 -5.36
N ASP A 3 -0.87 13.97 -5.93
CA ASP A 3 0.28 13.08 -6.08
C ASP A 3 0.91 12.65 -4.75
N ARG A 4 0.87 13.51 -3.71
CA ARG A 4 1.44 13.18 -2.40
C ARG A 4 0.58 12.16 -1.69
N LEU A 5 -0.73 12.38 -1.64
CA LEU A 5 -1.66 11.41 -1.06
C LEU A 5 -1.64 10.10 -1.87
N ARG A 6 -1.52 10.16 -3.19
CA ARG A 6 -1.36 8.97 -4.05
C ARG A 6 -0.14 8.14 -3.66
N ALA A 7 1.01 8.78 -3.49
CA ALA A 7 2.25 8.09 -3.14
C ALA A 7 2.18 7.43 -1.75
N VAL A 8 1.44 8.03 -0.80
CA VAL A 8 1.13 7.40 0.49
C VAL A 8 0.24 6.16 0.29
N CYS A 9 -0.86 6.30 -0.45
CA CYS A 9 -1.80 5.20 -0.69
C CYS A 9 -1.15 4.01 -1.41
N ASP A 10 -0.25 4.26 -2.36
CA ASP A 10 0.47 3.22 -3.11
C ASP A 10 1.43 2.39 -2.23
N LEU A 11 1.84 2.93 -1.07
CA LEU A 11 2.63 2.23 -0.04
C LEU A 11 1.78 1.69 1.13
N MET A 12 0.46 1.80 1.06
CA MET A 12 -0.48 1.36 2.08
C MET A 12 -1.67 0.59 1.50
N VAL A 13 -1.46 -0.10 0.37
CA VAL A 13 -2.55 -0.70 -0.44
C VAL A 13 -3.54 -1.52 0.38
N PRO A 14 -3.13 -2.43 1.29
CA PRO A 14 -4.08 -3.22 2.06
C PRO A 14 -4.96 -2.34 2.96
N THR A 15 -4.33 -1.39 3.66
CA THR A 15 -5.01 -0.46 4.57
C THR A 15 -5.99 0.44 3.83
N VAL A 16 -5.57 1.06 2.72
CA VAL A 16 -6.43 2.03 2.02
C VAL A 16 -7.60 1.35 1.30
N ARG A 17 -7.38 0.15 0.76
CA ARG A 17 -8.44 -0.68 0.17
C ARG A 17 -9.49 -1.05 1.20
N GLU A 18 -9.07 -1.54 2.36
CA GLU A 18 -9.98 -2.11 3.35
C GLU A 18 -10.58 -1.08 4.31
N MET A 19 -9.76 -0.18 4.84
CA MET A 19 -10.14 0.72 5.94
C MET A 19 -10.58 2.09 5.45
N ALA A 20 -10.01 2.57 4.34
CA ALA A 20 -10.39 3.86 3.76
C ALA A 20 -11.42 3.75 2.62
N GLY A 21 -11.77 2.53 2.19
CA GLY A 21 -12.75 2.29 1.12
C GLY A 21 -12.27 2.74 -0.27
N LEU A 22 -10.96 2.81 -0.49
CA LEU A 22 -10.39 3.18 -1.78
C LEU A 22 -10.39 1.98 -2.73
N HIS A 23 -11.57 1.67 -3.28
CA HIS A 23 -11.81 0.52 -4.16
C HIS A 23 -11.14 0.62 -5.54
N GLU A 24 -10.48 1.73 -5.87
CA GLU A 24 -9.53 1.78 -7.00
C GLU A 24 -8.30 0.86 -6.80
N TYR A 25 -8.06 0.42 -5.57
CA TYR A 25 -7.03 -0.57 -5.23
C TYR A 25 -7.55 -2.01 -5.25
N ASP A 26 -8.81 -2.24 -5.63
CA ASP A 26 -9.40 -3.57 -5.69
C ASP A 26 -8.73 -4.47 -6.74
N GLY A 27 -8.28 -5.64 -6.31
CA GLY A 27 -7.58 -6.59 -7.16
C GLY A 27 -6.06 -6.38 -7.20
N ARG A 28 -5.53 -5.41 -6.45
CA ARG A 28 -4.09 -5.11 -6.39
C ARG A 28 -3.48 -5.58 -5.08
N VAL A 29 -2.26 -6.09 -5.18
CA VAL A 29 -1.33 -6.32 -4.05
C VAL A 29 -0.29 -5.21 -4.04
N GLN A 30 0.19 -4.82 -2.86
CA GLN A 30 1.36 -3.97 -2.73
C GLN A 30 2.61 -4.73 -3.16
N ASP A 31 3.50 -4.09 -3.91
CA ASP A 31 4.80 -4.66 -4.20
C ASP A 31 5.73 -4.47 -2.99
N LEU A 32 5.84 -5.53 -2.18
CA LEU A 32 6.69 -5.57 -0.99
C LEU A 32 8.05 -6.22 -1.27
N SER A 33 8.42 -6.41 -2.55
CA SER A 33 9.78 -6.83 -2.91
C SER A 33 10.80 -5.74 -2.59
N PRO A 34 12.11 -6.04 -2.50
CA PRO A 34 13.12 -5.01 -2.20
C PRO A 34 13.12 -3.87 -3.23
N GLU A 35 12.94 -4.20 -4.51
CA GLU A 35 12.86 -3.21 -5.58
C GLU A 35 11.55 -2.43 -5.54
N GLY A 36 10.42 -3.10 -5.30
CA GLY A 36 9.11 -2.45 -5.15
C GLY A 36 9.09 -1.40 -4.05
N VAL A 37 9.61 -1.75 -2.87
CA VAL A 37 9.72 -0.82 -1.75
C VAL A 37 10.67 0.33 -2.07
N ARG A 38 11.83 0.06 -2.70
CA ARG A 38 12.77 1.10 -3.12
C ARG A 38 12.13 2.10 -4.09
N LEU A 39 11.40 1.61 -5.08
CA LEU A 39 10.69 2.44 -6.05
C LEU A 39 9.55 3.24 -5.39
N GLY A 40 8.79 2.62 -4.49
CA GLY A 40 7.72 3.28 -3.74
C GLY A 40 8.25 4.42 -2.87
N LEU A 41 9.34 4.20 -2.13
CA LEU A 41 9.99 5.24 -1.32
C LEU A 41 10.52 6.39 -2.19
N ALA A 42 11.12 6.09 -3.35
CA ALA A 42 11.57 7.11 -4.29
C ALA A 42 10.40 7.93 -4.87
N ALA A 43 9.26 7.28 -5.14
CA ALA A 43 8.04 7.96 -5.58
C ALA A 43 7.47 8.87 -4.50
N LEU A 44 7.41 8.39 -3.24
CA LEU A 44 7.00 9.16 -2.08
C LEU A 44 7.87 10.41 -1.88
N GLU A 45 9.20 10.25 -1.94
CA GLU A 45 10.13 11.36 -1.80
C GLU A 45 9.97 12.38 -2.94
N ARG A 46 9.82 11.90 -4.18
CA ARG A 46 9.59 12.77 -5.33
C ARG A 46 8.29 13.56 -5.18
N ALA A 47 7.20 12.90 -4.78
CA ALA A 47 5.91 13.54 -4.57
C ALA A 47 5.98 14.59 -3.46
N ARG A 48 6.61 14.27 -2.33
CA ARG A 48 6.82 15.22 -1.22
C ARG A 48 7.65 16.44 -1.62
N ARG A 49 8.64 16.27 -2.52
CA ARG A 49 9.51 17.36 -2.99
C ARG A 49 8.85 18.31 -3.99
N HIS A 50 7.98 17.81 -4.85
CA HIS A 50 7.43 18.57 -5.98
C HIS A 50 5.92 18.84 -5.86
N GLY A 51 5.24 18.16 -4.95
CA GLY A 51 3.81 18.30 -4.73
C GLY A 51 3.50 19.56 -3.93
N ASP A 52 2.35 20.15 -4.23
CA ASP A 52 1.85 21.31 -3.52
C ASP A 52 1.50 20.96 -2.06
N ARG A 53 1.48 21.98 -1.22
CA ARG A 53 0.96 21.87 0.15
C ARG A 53 -0.56 21.75 0.08
N GLN A 54 -1.15 20.97 0.99
CA GLN A 54 -2.60 20.94 1.14
C GLN A 54 -3.09 22.31 1.60
N GLU A 55 -4.23 22.75 1.08
CA GLU A 55 -4.83 24.05 1.43
C GLU A 55 -5.21 24.10 2.92
N ASN A 56 -5.67 22.97 3.45
CA ASN A 56 -6.03 22.81 4.86
C ASN A 56 -4.80 22.40 5.69
N ALA A 57 -4.47 23.19 6.71
CA ALA A 57 -3.35 22.93 7.60
C ALA A 57 -3.46 21.61 8.38
N HIS A 58 -4.68 21.16 8.70
CA HIS A 58 -4.89 19.87 9.37
C HIS A 58 -4.56 18.70 8.44
N ASP A 59 -5.05 18.76 7.20
CA ASP A 59 -4.81 17.73 6.19
C ASP A 59 -3.33 17.67 5.80
N GLU A 60 -2.69 18.84 5.67
CA GLU A 60 -1.25 18.95 5.45
C GLU A 60 -0.44 18.31 6.59
N ALA A 61 -0.84 18.52 7.85
CA ALA A 61 -0.17 17.94 9.00
C ALA A 61 -0.32 16.42 9.03
N HIS A 62 -1.52 15.90 8.76
CA HIS A 62 -1.74 14.45 8.68
C HIS A 62 -0.96 13.83 7.53
N LEU A 63 -1.01 14.41 6.34
CA LEU A 63 -0.27 13.92 5.18
C LEU A 63 1.23 13.85 5.46
N ALA A 64 1.81 14.90 6.04
CA ALA A 64 3.23 14.92 6.41
C ALA A 64 3.59 13.81 7.42
N VAL A 65 2.70 13.49 8.37
CA VAL A 65 2.91 12.38 9.32
C VAL A 65 2.87 11.03 8.62
N PHE A 66 1.96 10.80 7.68
CA PHE A 66 1.91 9.54 6.92
C PHE A 66 3.14 9.38 6.00
N GLU A 67 3.54 10.45 5.29
CA GLU A 67 4.76 10.47 4.49
C GLU A 67 5.98 10.09 5.34
N GLU A 68 6.11 10.69 6.52
CA GLU A 68 7.22 10.41 7.43
C GLU A 68 7.17 8.99 8.02
N SER A 69 5.98 8.53 8.40
CA SER A 69 5.77 7.18 8.95
C SER A 69 6.19 6.11 7.94
N LEU A 70 5.82 6.26 6.66
CA LEU A 70 6.19 5.33 5.61
C LEU A 70 7.69 5.34 5.32
N ARG A 71 8.33 6.52 5.34
CA ARG A 71 9.79 6.67 5.21
C ARG A 71 10.52 5.90 6.33
N VAL A 72 10.07 6.04 7.56
CA VAL A 72 10.64 5.33 8.71
C VAL A 72 10.36 3.83 8.63
N GLN A 73 9.11 3.44 8.40
CA GLN A 73 8.66 2.05 8.36
C GLN A 73 9.39 1.23 7.29
N TYR A 74 9.41 1.72 6.06
CA TYR A 74 9.95 0.96 4.93
C TYR A 74 11.41 1.28 4.62
N GLY A 75 11.89 2.49 4.94
CA GLY A 75 13.25 2.92 4.64
C GLY A 75 14.23 2.71 5.79
N GLU A 76 13.91 3.18 7.00
CA GLU A 76 14.84 3.10 8.15
C GLU A 76 14.76 1.77 8.89
N LEU A 77 13.53 1.37 9.25
CA LEU A 77 13.27 0.15 9.99
C LEU A 77 13.20 -1.08 9.07
N GLU A 78 13.03 -0.84 7.78
CA GLU A 78 12.87 -1.85 6.73
C GLU A 78 11.89 -2.97 7.16
N LEU A 79 10.72 -2.60 7.71
CA LEU A 79 9.79 -3.57 8.32
C LEU A 79 9.38 -4.69 7.33
N HIS A 80 9.28 -4.37 6.04
CA HIS A 80 9.04 -5.37 4.97
C HIS A 80 10.04 -6.54 4.96
N ARG A 81 11.21 -6.40 5.59
CA ARG A 81 12.25 -7.42 5.66
C ARG A 81 12.23 -8.30 6.90
N ARG A 82 11.46 -7.93 7.92
CA ARG A 82 11.44 -8.64 9.22
C ARG A 82 10.04 -8.89 9.77
N ASP A 83 9.05 -8.12 9.34
CA ASP A 83 7.68 -8.25 9.80
C ASP A 83 6.84 -9.03 8.77
N PRO A 84 6.56 -10.32 9.02
CA PRO A 84 5.73 -11.12 8.13
C PRO A 84 4.28 -10.62 8.06
N TYR A 85 3.81 -9.86 9.05
CA TYR A 85 2.42 -9.39 9.08
C TYR A 85 2.11 -8.44 7.92
N LEU A 86 3.08 -7.61 7.49
CA LEU A 86 2.89 -6.75 6.31
C LEU A 86 2.58 -7.55 5.06
N HIS A 87 3.26 -8.67 4.85
CA HIS A 87 3.01 -9.58 3.73
C HIS A 87 1.68 -10.32 3.87
N LEU A 88 1.35 -10.79 5.08
CA LEU A 88 0.07 -11.48 5.33
C LEU A 88 -1.13 -10.57 5.10
N SER A 89 -1.08 -9.32 5.58
CA SER A 89 -2.13 -8.32 5.36
C SER A 89 -2.36 -8.04 3.87
N ASN A 90 -1.30 -8.14 3.06
CA ASN A 90 -1.34 -7.90 1.64
C ASN A 90 -2.16 -8.96 0.86
N LEU A 91 -2.27 -10.17 1.40
CA LEU A 91 -3.00 -11.29 0.80
C LEU A 91 -4.49 -11.33 1.19
N GLU A 92 -4.94 -10.45 2.09
CA GLU A 92 -6.27 -10.54 2.68
C GLU A 92 -7.41 -10.28 1.65
N LEU A 93 -8.43 -11.15 1.64
CA LEU A 93 -9.54 -11.12 0.67
C LEU A 93 -10.89 -10.77 1.31
N THR A 94 -11.00 -10.75 2.64
CA THR A 94 -12.25 -10.49 3.38
C THR A 94 -12.89 -9.14 3.04
N THR A 95 -12.13 -8.17 2.55
CA THR A 95 -12.69 -6.91 2.04
C THR A 95 -13.77 -7.12 0.99
N TYR A 96 -13.68 -8.17 0.15
CA TYR A 96 -14.62 -8.45 -0.94
C TYR A 96 -15.95 -9.06 -0.48
N ASP A 97 -16.01 -9.55 0.76
CA ASP A 97 -17.24 -10.11 1.34
C ASP A 97 -18.21 -9.00 1.77
N ARG A 98 -17.73 -7.75 1.88
CA ARG A 98 -18.55 -6.56 2.18
C ARG A 98 -19.37 -6.14 0.95
N GLU A 99 -20.59 -5.65 1.16
CA GLU A 99 -21.52 -5.28 0.08
C GLU A 99 -21.32 -3.82 -0.41
N TYR A 100 -20.08 -3.41 -0.73
CA TYR A 100 -19.77 -2.03 -1.14
C TYR A 100 -19.96 -1.72 -2.63
N ALA A 101 -20.08 -2.75 -3.48
CA ALA A 101 -20.22 -2.67 -4.94
C ALA A 101 -21.06 -3.85 -5.46
N PRO A 102 -21.51 -3.91 -6.73
CA PRO A 102 -22.19 -5.08 -7.28
C PRO A 102 -21.39 -6.38 -7.13
N ALA A 103 -22.07 -7.49 -6.85
CA ALA A 103 -21.41 -8.79 -6.61
C ALA A 103 -20.44 -9.24 -7.73
N PRO A 104 -20.76 -9.08 -9.03
CA PRO A 104 -19.83 -9.44 -10.10
C PRO A 104 -18.53 -8.62 -10.08
N GLU A 105 -18.59 -7.34 -9.71
CA GLU A 105 -17.41 -6.46 -9.64
C GLU A 105 -16.47 -6.89 -8.52
N ARG A 106 -17.02 -7.17 -7.33
CA ARG A 106 -16.24 -7.67 -6.19
C ARG A 106 -15.64 -9.04 -6.46
N ALA A 107 -16.38 -9.93 -7.11
CA ALA A 107 -15.88 -11.25 -7.51
C ALA A 107 -14.71 -11.14 -8.51
N ALA A 108 -14.80 -10.23 -9.49
CA ALA A 108 -13.71 -9.98 -10.43
C ALA A 108 -12.48 -9.39 -9.74
N ALA A 109 -12.65 -8.46 -8.80
CA ALA A 109 -11.56 -7.93 -7.99
C ALA A 109 -10.89 -9.01 -7.13
N ARG A 110 -11.67 -9.83 -6.44
CA ARG A 110 -11.17 -10.97 -5.66
C ARG A 110 -10.36 -11.93 -6.52
N ALA A 111 -10.84 -12.24 -7.72
CA ALA A 111 -10.14 -13.12 -8.65
C ALA A 111 -8.79 -12.53 -9.10
N ARG A 112 -8.74 -11.23 -9.44
CA ARG A 112 -7.47 -10.54 -9.78
C ARG A 112 -6.49 -10.53 -8.61
N HIS A 113 -6.97 -10.23 -7.39
CA HIS A 113 -6.15 -10.25 -6.20
C HIS A 113 -5.56 -11.65 -5.97
N LEU A 114 -6.40 -12.68 -5.96
CA LEU A 114 -5.96 -14.07 -5.77
C LEU A 114 -4.95 -14.51 -6.85
N ALA A 115 -5.14 -14.08 -8.10
CA ALA A 115 -4.20 -14.38 -9.18
C ALA A 115 -2.82 -13.72 -8.99
N ALA A 116 -2.73 -12.63 -8.22
CA ALA A 116 -1.48 -11.93 -7.90
C ALA A 116 -0.77 -12.50 -6.66
N TRP A 117 -1.36 -13.47 -5.94
CA TRP A 117 -0.74 -14.07 -4.76
C TRP A 117 0.63 -14.72 -5.02
N PRO A 118 0.86 -15.48 -6.11
CA PRO A 118 2.18 -16.06 -6.36
C PRO A 118 3.30 -15.01 -6.38
N ASP A 119 3.11 -13.92 -7.13
CA ASP A 119 4.09 -12.83 -7.20
C ASP A 119 4.29 -12.14 -5.84
N ALA A 120 3.21 -11.95 -5.08
CA ALA A 120 3.27 -11.37 -3.73
C ALA A 120 4.01 -12.27 -2.74
N VAL A 121 3.86 -13.59 -2.85
CA VAL A 121 4.59 -14.58 -2.03
C VAL A 121 6.06 -14.63 -2.41
N ASP A 122 6.39 -14.60 -3.70
CA ASP A 122 7.77 -14.54 -4.18
C ASP A 122 8.47 -13.26 -3.66
N ALA A 123 7.77 -12.13 -3.71
CA ALA A 123 8.24 -10.87 -3.11
C ALA A 123 8.45 -10.99 -1.59
N ALA A 124 7.54 -11.66 -0.88
CA ALA A 124 7.68 -11.89 0.56
C ALA A 124 8.92 -12.75 0.88
N VAL A 125 9.14 -13.83 0.14
CA VAL A 125 10.33 -14.70 0.29
C VAL A 125 11.61 -13.95 -0.02
N ALA A 126 11.60 -13.08 -1.04
CA ALA A 126 12.76 -12.26 -1.39
C ALA A 126 13.07 -11.17 -0.35
N SER A 127 12.05 -10.63 0.32
CA SER A 127 12.21 -9.53 1.28
C SER A 127 12.48 -10.00 2.70
N LEU A 128 11.81 -11.06 3.19
CA LEU A 128 11.89 -11.53 4.58
C LEU A 128 13.22 -12.23 4.90
N ASP A 129 14.29 -11.45 4.89
CA ASP A 129 15.67 -11.90 5.07
C ASP A 129 16.27 -11.51 6.43
N ARG A 130 15.47 -10.95 7.34
CA ARG A 130 15.87 -10.53 8.70
C ARG A 130 14.92 -11.07 9.77
N LEU A 131 15.47 -11.31 10.95
CA LEU A 131 14.77 -11.74 12.17
C LEU A 131 14.59 -10.56 13.14
#